data_AF-A0A1W9SDI3-F1
#
_entry.id   AF-A0A1W9SDI3-F1
#
_cell.length_a   1.000
_cell.length_b   1.000
_cell.length_c   1.000
_cell.angle_alpha   90.00
_cell.angle_beta   90.00
_cell.angle_gamma   90.00
#
_symmetry.space_group_name_H-M   'P 1'
#
loop_
_entity.id
_entity.type
_entity.pdbx_description
1 polymer ?
#
loop_
_entity_poly.entity_id
_entity_poly.type
_entity_poly.pdbx_seq_one_letter_code
_entity_poly.pdbx_strand_id
1 'polypeptide(L)' 'GAKLTMLGTEKTLHWESVGSGFIVDIPESVQNNSPCEFAWTVKIPALK' A
#
# COMPACT_ATOMS: atom_id res chain seq x y z
N GLY A 1 -13.15 -3.93 -3.88
CA GLY A 1 -12.22 -2.91 -4.39
C GLY A 1 -10.96 -3.55 -4.95
N ALA A 2 -10.11 -2.76 -5.61
CA ALA A 2 -8.77 -3.17 -6.02
C ALA A 2 -7.94 -3.68 -4.81
N LYS A 3 -7.03 -4.65 -5.03
CA LYS A 3 -6.09 -5.10 -3.98
C LYS A 3 -4.83 -4.27 -4.05
N LEU A 4 -4.56 -3.42 -3.05
CA LEU A 4 -3.32 -2.66 -2.96
C LEU A 4 -2.20 -3.54 -2.38
N THR A 5 -1.01 -3.45 -2.94
CA THR A 5 0.18 -4.19 -2.47
C THR A 5 1.37 -3.26 -2.37
N MET A 6 2.21 -3.43 -1.34
CA MET A 6 3.48 -2.71 -1.27
C MET A 6 4.55 -3.49 -2.02
N LEU A 7 5.16 -2.87 -3.03
CA LEU A 7 6.25 -3.49 -3.77
C LEU A 7 7.47 -3.70 -2.85
N GLY A 8 8.16 -4.82 -3.03
CA GLY A 8 9.21 -5.27 -2.12
C GLY A 8 8.70 -6.07 -0.91
N THR A 9 7.37 -6.22 -0.78
CA THR A 9 6.75 -7.13 0.20
C THR A 9 5.66 -7.97 -0.47
N GLU A 10 5.30 -9.10 0.14
CA GLU A 10 4.13 -9.89 -0.27
C GLU A 10 2.85 -9.43 0.44
N LYS A 11 2.88 -8.29 1.15
CA LYS A 11 1.78 -7.83 1.98
C LYS A 11 0.77 -7.04 1.17
N THR A 12 -0.50 -7.41 1.35
CA THR A 12 -1.65 -6.62 0.89
C THR A 12 -1.91 -5.50 1.90
N LEU A 13 -2.18 -4.30 1.41
CA LEU A 13 -2.51 -3.14 2.23
C LEU A 13 -4.01 -2.95 2.30
N HIS A 14 -4.51 -2.65 3.49
CA HIS A 14 -5.87 -2.18 3.68
C HIS A 14 -5.97 -0.73 3.20
N TRP A 15 -7.07 -0.40 2.53
CA TRP A 15 -7.30 0.94 2.00
C TRP A 15 -8.79 1.21 1.87
N GLU A 16 -9.12 2.49 1.91
CA GLU A 16 -10.48 2.99 1.74
C GLU A 16 -10.50 4.21 0.83
N SER A 17 -11.58 4.38 0.06
CA SER A 17 -11.82 5.57 -0.74
C SER A 17 -12.35 6.70 0.15
N VAL A 18 -11.75 7.88 0.06
CA VAL A 18 -12.16 9.06 0.84
C VAL A 18 -12.29 10.25 -0.10
N GLY A 19 -13.52 10.67 -0.38
CA GLY A 19 -13.81 11.74 -1.34
C GLY A 19 -13.28 11.42 -2.73
N SER A 20 -12.38 12.27 -3.25
CA SER A 20 -11.67 12.06 -4.52
C SER A 20 -10.33 11.32 -4.39
N GLY A 21 -9.97 10.89 -3.18
CA GLY A 21 -8.71 10.23 -2.87
C GLY A 21 -8.90 8.88 -2.17
N PHE A 22 -7.84 8.39 -1.54
CA PHE A 22 -7.83 7.15 -0.78
C PHE A 22 -6.87 7.23 0.41
N ILE A 23 -7.17 6.50 1.47
CA ILE A 23 -6.29 6.30 2.63
C ILE A 23 -5.77 4.86 2.55
N VAL A 24 -4.47 4.67 2.83
CA VAL A 24 -3.84 3.35 2.90
C VAL A 24 -3.23 3.17 4.27
N ASP A 25 -3.59 2.07 4.91
CA ASP A 25 -3.00 1.69 6.18
C ASP A 25 -1.67 0.97 5.94
N ILE A 26 -0.58 1.54 6.45
CA ILE A 26 0.75 0.92 6.41
C ILE A 26 1.01 0.22 7.75
N PRO A 27 1.01 -1.13 7.81
CA PRO A 27 1.22 -1.84 9.07
C PRO A 27 2.59 -1.54 9.69
N GLU A 28 2.68 -1.47 11.01
CA GLU A 28 3.96 -1.26 11.74
C GLU A 28 5.03 -2.28 11.32
N SER A 29 4.62 -3.52 11.05
CA SER A 29 5.53 -4.57 10.58
C SER A 29 6.23 -4.27 9.25
N VAL A 30 5.67 -3.37 8.44
CA VAL A 30 6.26 -2.85 7.19
C VAL A 30 7.10 -1.60 7.46
N GLN A 31 6.66 -0.75 8.39
CA GLN A 31 7.43 0.44 8.78
C GLN A 31 8.76 0.06 9.45
N ASN A 32 8.74 -0.94 10.35
CA ASN A 32 9.91 -1.41 11.09
C ASN A 32 10.88 -2.25 10.24
N ASN A 33 10.37 -2.93 9.22
CA ASN A 33 11.17 -3.74 8.29
C ASN A 33 10.95 -3.23 6.86
N SER A 34 11.25 -1.95 6.67
CA SER A 34 10.99 -1.31 5.39
C SER A 34 11.80 -1.98 4.28
N PRO A 35 11.18 -2.36 3.14
CA PRO A 35 11.90 -2.99 2.04
C PRO A 35 12.82 -2.03 1.30
N CYS A 36 12.72 -0.71 1.55
CA CYS A 36 13.43 0.33 0.82
C CYS A 36 13.75 1.52 1.73
N GLU A 37 14.98 2.04 1.64
CA GLU A 37 15.49 3.13 2.49
C GLU A 37 14.94 4.52 2.10
N PHE A 38 14.61 4.73 0.83
CA PHE A 38 14.38 6.08 0.28
C PHE A 38 12.93 6.38 -0.11
N ALA A 39 12.18 5.38 -0.59
CA ALA A 39 10.81 5.58 -1.04
C ALA A 39 10.02 4.27 -0.96
N TRP A 40 8.72 4.37 -0.67
CA TRP A 40 7.80 3.25 -0.72
C TRP A 40 6.96 3.31 -1.98
N THR A 41 6.79 2.17 -2.64
CA THR A 41 5.96 2.07 -3.85
C THR A 41 4.75 1.19 -3.58
N VAL A 42 3.55 1.74 -3.82
CA VAL A 42 2.29 0.99 -3.73
C VAL A 42 1.77 0.70 -5.12
N LYS A 43 1.46 -0.57 -5.38
CA LYS A 43 0.83 -0.99 -6.63
C LYS A 43 -0.69 -1.05 -6.44
N ILE A 44 -1.38 -0.22 -7.21
CA ILE A 44 -2.84 -0.23 -7.37
C ILE A 44 -3.13 -0.96 -8.69
N PRO A 45 -3.74 -2.16 -8.69
CA PRO A 45 -4.15 -2.80 -9.93
C PRO A 45 -5.22 -1.92 -10.60
N ALA A 46 -5.16 -1.81 -11.92
CA ALA A 46 -6.09 -1.01 -12.70
C ALA A 46 -7.53 -1.28 -12.24
N LEU A 47 -8.27 -0.22 -11.93
CA LEU A 47 -9.71 -0.29 -11.74
C LEU A 47 -10.28 -0.74 -13.10
N LYS A 48 -10.93 -1.90 -13.13
CA LYS A 48 -11.75 -2.29 -14.28
C LYS A 48 -13.09 -1.55 -14.22
#